data_AF-A0A0N4XXS8-F1
#
_entry.id   AF-A0A0N4XXS8-F1
#
_cell.length_a   1.000
_cell.length_b   1.000
_cell.length_c   1.000
_cell.angle_alpha   90.00
_cell.angle_beta   90.00
_cell.angle_gamma   90.00
#
_symmetry.space_group_name_H-M   'P 1'
#
loop_
_entity.id
_entity.type
_entity.pdbx_description
1 polymer ?
#
loop_
_entity_poly.entity_id
_entity_poly.type
_entity_poly.pdbx_seq_one_letter_code
_entity_poly.pdbx_strand_id
1 'polypeptide(L)'
;MMTNETDIDYEYLSSWIHNPHQNWDRVQQELNNTLKELNNQLRIATVGHLHWNHVKNEEIYTLAPPVSKILRIGPLLRTARTVREKMSRLTHKYVAMNLIYRRLAPGGSTAAENLNVEALRVIKLLQEHKTTTDRDIEDMDKELEKSEKVYRATPCAVDTEHVHAMFRTAFDTLASTERKEADKRFAELQSMMDKQSEEISRLKDQLQSQTRKEEEPPKEVNMEIEVNNDDTYFKRMVEEVQDDDNPTPPPKLASDGNNDDDNEEDKWTVRSENFTDDENLQDEPMEEANQRKELTIYEQLQQDELRVQELEEQKHRLDEEQRNTSFDDLIPFDGGHNTALCNIPDKKNIAEERINERKKQLDEEWKNGIRVIKLAMAVEKDLEEARRRKERSAAACKEQPRIKRRAKDKDYLRA
;
A
#
# COMPACT_ATOMS: atom_id res chain seq x y z
N MET A 1 10.16 -23.88 0.73
CA MET A 1 9.91 -24.04 2.18
C MET A 1 8.49 -23.66 2.64
N MET A 2 7.53 -23.26 1.77
CA MET A 2 6.24 -22.69 2.24
C MET A 2 5.06 -23.67 2.41
N THR A 3 5.20 -24.97 2.11
CA THR A 3 4.10 -25.94 2.21
C THR A 3 3.90 -26.51 3.62
N ASN A 4 4.92 -26.48 4.48
CA ASN A 4 4.82 -27.13 5.79
C ASN A 4 3.90 -26.37 6.76
N GLU A 5 3.79 -25.05 6.67
CA GLU A 5 2.97 -24.29 7.63
C GLU A 5 1.46 -24.35 7.34
N THR A 6 1.04 -24.54 6.08
CA THR A 6 -0.39 -24.71 5.77
C THR A 6 -0.91 -26.02 6.30
N ASP A 7 -0.12 -27.09 6.24
CA ASP A 7 -0.48 -28.39 6.81
C ASP A 7 -0.62 -28.31 8.34
N ILE A 8 0.26 -27.54 8.99
CA ILE A 8 0.18 -27.25 10.43
C ILE A 8 -1.14 -26.55 10.79
N ASP A 9 -1.59 -25.59 9.99
CA ASP A 9 -2.86 -24.89 10.25
C ASP A 9 -4.09 -25.82 10.12
N TYR A 10 -4.08 -26.79 9.19
CA TYR A 10 -5.16 -27.76 9.05
C TYR A 10 -5.17 -28.82 10.16
N GLU A 11 -4.02 -29.36 10.53
CA GLU A 11 -3.90 -30.30 11.66
C GLU A 11 -4.33 -29.61 12.96
N TYR A 12 -3.93 -28.35 13.14
CA TYR A 12 -4.32 -27.55 14.28
C TYR A 12 -5.84 -27.36 14.34
N LEU A 13 -6.49 -26.94 13.24
CA LEU A 13 -7.94 -26.78 13.19
C LEU A 13 -8.69 -28.12 13.34
N SER A 14 -8.14 -29.20 12.78
CA SER A 14 -8.69 -30.55 12.93
C SER A 14 -8.67 -31.00 14.39
N SER A 15 -7.58 -30.74 15.11
CA SER A 15 -7.47 -31.07 16.54
C SER A 15 -8.55 -30.38 17.39
N TRP A 16 -9.05 -29.21 16.94
CA TRP A 16 -10.11 -28.49 17.63
C TRP A 16 -11.48 -29.12 17.41
N ILE A 17 -11.77 -29.56 16.18
CA ILE A 17 -13.04 -30.20 15.85
C ILE A 17 -13.24 -31.51 16.65
N HIS A 18 -12.14 -32.23 16.91
CA HIS A 18 -12.17 -33.53 17.56
C HIS A 18 -12.05 -33.46 19.09
N ASN A 19 -11.83 -32.28 19.68
CA ASN A 19 -11.66 -32.13 21.13
C ASN A 19 -12.88 -31.47 21.80
N PRO A 20 -13.85 -32.24 22.32
CA PRO A 20 -15.08 -31.70 22.91
C PRO A 20 -14.88 -30.99 24.26
N HIS A 21 -13.71 -31.10 24.90
CA HIS A 21 -13.40 -30.46 26.19
C HIS A 21 -12.55 -29.20 26.03
N GLN A 22 -12.74 -28.49 24.92
CA GLN A 22 -11.89 -27.37 24.59
C GLN A 22 -12.09 -26.20 25.54
N ASN A 23 -10.98 -25.59 25.97
CA ASN A 23 -11.01 -24.35 26.72
C ASN A 23 -11.32 -23.19 25.74
N TRP A 24 -12.56 -22.70 25.77
CA TRP A 24 -13.05 -21.63 24.89
C TRP A 24 -12.34 -20.30 25.11
N ASP A 25 -11.84 -20.03 26.31
CA ASP A 25 -11.07 -18.82 26.60
C ASP A 25 -9.76 -18.80 25.82
N ARG A 26 -9.10 -19.96 25.69
CA ARG A 26 -7.90 -20.11 24.87
C ARG A 26 -8.20 -19.86 23.39
N VAL A 27 -9.32 -20.39 22.89
CA VAL A 27 -9.72 -20.15 21.49
C VAL A 27 -9.98 -18.66 21.24
N GLN A 28 -10.65 -17.99 22.17
CA GLN A 28 -10.89 -16.55 22.08
C GLN A 28 -9.58 -15.74 22.12
N GLN A 29 -8.61 -16.14 22.96
CA GLN A 29 -7.28 -15.54 22.99
C GLN A 29 -6.55 -15.71 21.66
N GLU A 30 -6.58 -16.91 21.07
CA GLU A 30 -5.98 -17.20 19.76
C GLU A 30 -6.66 -16.40 18.63
N LEU A 31 -7.98 -16.23 18.66
CA LEU A 31 -8.72 -15.36 17.74
C LEU A 31 -8.22 -13.92 17.82
N ASN A 32 -8.08 -13.39 19.05
CA ASN A 32 -7.58 -12.04 19.29
C ASN A 32 -6.12 -11.87 18.84
N ASN A 33 -5.28 -12.88 19.08
CA ASN A 33 -3.88 -12.87 18.63
C ASN A 33 -3.79 -12.89 17.10
N THR A 34 -4.58 -13.75 16.44
CA THR A 34 -4.64 -13.83 14.97
C THR A 34 -5.11 -12.50 14.38
N LEU A 35 -6.11 -11.84 14.99
CA LEU A 35 -6.60 -10.54 14.57
C LEU A 35 -5.54 -9.43 14.76
N LYS A 36 -4.82 -9.43 15.89
CA LYS A 36 -3.70 -8.49 16.12
C LYS A 36 -2.60 -8.66 15.07
N GLU A 37 -2.21 -9.90 14.79
CA GLU A 37 -1.19 -10.18 13.79
C GLU A 37 -1.67 -9.80 12.39
N LEU A 38 -2.94 -10.06 12.04
CA LEU A 38 -3.52 -9.59 10.78
C LEU A 38 -3.45 -8.07 10.66
N ASN A 39 -3.82 -7.33 11.70
CA ASN A 39 -3.71 -5.87 11.71
C ASN A 39 -2.27 -5.40 11.56
N ASN A 40 -1.30 -6.10 12.14
CA ASN A 40 0.11 -5.83 11.93
C ASN A 40 0.51 -6.01 10.45
N GLN A 41 0.10 -7.12 9.82
CA GLN A 41 0.37 -7.35 8.39
C GLN A 41 -0.31 -6.31 7.49
N LEU A 42 -1.53 -5.87 7.81
CA LEU A 42 -2.22 -4.79 7.10
C LEU A 42 -1.46 -3.46 7.21
N ARG A 43 -0.89 -3.14 8.38
CA ARG A 43 -0.03 -1.95 8.54
C ARG A 43 1.23 -2.05 7.70
N ILE A 44 1.90 -3.21 7.68
CA ILE A 44 3.08 -3.45 6.85
C ILE A 44 2.71 -3.29 5.36
N ALA A 45 1.56 -3.81 4.92
CA ALA A 45 1.07 -3.63 3.55
C ALA A 45 0.88 -2.15 3.20
N THR A 46 0.27 -1.36 4.09
CA THR A 46 0.09 0.09 3.90
C THR A 46 1.43 0.82 3.81
N VAL A 47 2.37 0.52 4.71
CA VAL A 47 3.72 1.12 4.66
C VAL A 47 4.43 0.72 3.37
N GLY A 48 4.33 -0.54 2.94
CA GLY A 48 4.86 -1.02 1.67
C GLY A 48 4.29 -0.27 0.47
N HIS A 49 2.97 -0.05 0.44
CA HIS A 49 2.30 0.74 -0.59
C HIS A 49 2.80 2.19 -0.64
N LEU A 50 2.88 2.85 0.52
CA LEU A 50 3.39 4.23 0.62
C LEU A 50 4.85 4.32 0.19
N HIS A 51 5.68 3.36 0.62
CA HIS A 51 7.09 3.31 0.25
C HIS A 51 7.28 3.06 -1.24
N TRP A 52 6.52 2.14 -1.84
CA TRP A 52 6.54 1.93 -3.29
C TRP A 52 6.15 3.20 -4.06
N ASN A 53 5.09 3.88 -3.63
CA ASN A 53 4.68 5.15 -4.24
C ASN A 53 5.72 6.25 -4.08
N HIS A 54 6.45 6.28 -2.97
CA HIS A 54 7.54 7.23 -2.77
C HIS A 54 8.69 6.92 -3.73
N VAL A 55 9.21 5.70 -3.69
CA VAL A 55 10.35 5.26 -4.51
C VAL A 55 10.06 5.47 -5.99
N LYS A 56 8.87 5.11 -6.49
CA LYS A 56 8.55 5.25 -7.91
C LYS A 56 8.43 6.71 -8.39
N ASN A 57 8.12 7.63 -7.47
CA ASN A 57 7.97 9.06 -7.76
C ASN A 57 9.26 9.84 -7.47
N GLU A 58 10.27 9.23 -6.83
CA GLU A 58 11.56 9.88 -6.63
C GLU A 58 12.26 10.10 -7.99
N GLU A 59 12.72 11.33 -8.21
CA GLU A 59 13.55 11.67 -9.37
C GLU A 59 14.83 10.83 -9.41
N ILE A 60 15.44 10.60 -8.25
CA ILE A 60 16.62 9.76 -8.07
C ILE A 60 16.36 8.34 -8.58
N TYR A 61 15.18 7.79 -8.31
CA TYR A 61 14.80 6.47 -8.81
C TYR A 61 14.59 6.50 -10.32
N THR A 62 13.91 7.52 -10.84
CA THR A 62 13.64 7.66 -12.28
C THR A 62 14.94 7.70 -13.09
N LEU A 63 15.93 8.45 -12.60
CA LEU A 63 17.27 8.60 -13.19
C LEU A 63 18.24 7.46 -12.86
N ALA A 64 17.87 6.56 -11.93
CA ALA A 64 18.78 5.50 -11.49
C ALA A 64 19.15 4.54 -12.63
N PRO A 65 20.40 4.04 -12.66
CA PRO A 65 20.80 2.97 -13.57
C PRO A 65 19.90 1.73 -13.41
N PRO A 66 19.67 0.93 -14.48
CA PRO A 66 18.81 -0.25 -14.42
C PRO A 66 19.15 -1.22 -13.29
N VAL A 67 20.45 -1.42 -13.00
CA VAL A 67 20.92 -2.26 -11.88
C VAL A 67 20.43 -1.74 -10.54
N SER A 68 20.51 -0.42 -10.31
CA SER A 68 20.05 0.20 -9.07
C SER A 68 18.53 0.06 -8.91
N LYS A 69 17.77 0.20 -10.01
CA LYS A 69 16.32 -0.04 -10.02
C LYS A 69 15.98 -1.48 -9.63
N ILE A 70 16.63 -2.47 -10.25
CA ILE A 70 16.47 -3.89 -9.94
C ILE A 70 16.74 -4.17 -8.45
N LEU A 71 17.85 -3.65 -7.93
CA LEU A 71 18.25 -3.83 -6.53
C LEU A 71 17.27 -3.17 -5.54
N ARG A 72 16.65 -2.04 -5.91
CA ARG A 72 15.63 -1.37 -5.09
C ARG A 72 14.27 -2.08 -5.14
N ILE A 73 13.81 -2.50 -6.32
CA ILE A 73 12.50 -3.17 -6.47
C ILE A 73 12.49 -4.56 -5.80
N GLY A 74 13.55 -5.35 -5.97
CA GLY A 74 13.59 -6.75 -5.55
C GLY A 74 13.18 -7.00 -4.09
N PRO A 75 13.77 -6.31 -3.09
CA PRO A 75 13.37 -6.42 -1.69
C PRO A 75 11.92 -6.02 -1.41
N LEU A 76 11.43 -4.96 -2.05
CA LEU A 76 10.05 -4.46 -1.88
C LEU A 76 9.04 -5.47 -2.41
N LEU A 77 9.31 -6.00 -3.60
CA LEU A 77 8.48 -7.01 -4.25
C LEU A 77 8.39 -8.30 -3.42
N ARG A 78 9.53 -8.79 -2.89
CA ARG A 78 9.54 -9.96 -1.99
C ARG A 78 8.74 -9.71 -0.72
N THR A 79 8.88 -8.54 -0.11
CA THR A 79 8.13 -8.15 1.08
C THR A 79 6.64 -8.09 0.79
N ALA A 80 6.23 -7.43 -0.30
CA ALA A 80 4.82 -7.32 -0.70
C ALA A 80 4.18 -8.69 -0.95
N ARG A 81 4.88 -9.59 -1.66
CA ARG A 81 4.41 -10.98 -1.88
C ARG A 81 4.23 -11.74 -0.57
N THR A 82 5.21 -11.65 0.33
CA THR A 82 5.16 -12.30 1.65
C THR A 82 3.99 -11.77 2.49
N VAL A 83 3.81 -10.46 2.54
CA VAL A 83 2.72 -9.82 3.29
C VAL A 83 1.36 -10.20 2.72
N ARG A 84 1.19 -10.18 1.39
CA ARG A 84 -0.03 -10.64 0.72
C ARG A 84 -0.43 -12.06 1.12
N GLU A 85 0.54 -12.97 1.14
CA GLU A 85 0.32 -14.36 1.53
C GLU A 85 -0.02 -14.49 3.02
N LYS A 86 0.74 -13.82 3.89
CA LYS A 86 0.47 -13.80 5.34
C LYS A 86 -0.91 -13.25 5.67
N MET A 87 -1.31 -12.11 5.08
CA MET A 87 -2.64 -11.54 5.25
C MET A 87 -3.72 -12.56 4.86
N SER A 88 -3.58 -13.18 3.68
CA SER A 88 -4.52 -14.19 3.22
C SER A 88 -4.62 -15.35 4.22
N ARG A 89 -3.49 -15.92 4.65
CA ARG A 89 -3.46 -17.04 5.60
C ARG A 89 -4.09 -16.69 6.94
N LEU A 90 -3.71 -15.56 7.54
CA LEU A 90 -4.26 -15.10 8.83
C LEU A 90 -5.76 -14.86 8.76
N THR A 91 -6.27 -14.30 7.66
CA THR A 91 -7.71 -14.14 7.47
C THR A 91 -8.43 -15.49 7.35
N HIS A 92 -7.91 -16.44 6.59
CA HIS A 92 -8.52 -17.78 6.50
C HIS A 92 -8.54 -18.46 7.87
N LYS A 93 -7.43 -18.39 8.62
CA LYS A 93 -7.32 -18.92 9.99
C LYS A 93 -8.34 -18.26 10.92
N TYR A 94 -8.43 -16.93 10.92
CA TYR A 94 -9.39 -16.18 11.73
C TYR A 94 -10.84 -16.57 11.40
N VAL A 95 -11.21 -16.62 10.12
CA VAL A 95 -12.56 -16.98 9.69
C VAL A 95 -12.89 -18.43 10.04
N ALA A 96 -11.97 -19.38 9.81
CA ALA A 96 -12.17 -20.78 10.17
C ALA A 96 -12.35 -20.95 11.68
N MET A 97 -11.49 -20.32 12.49
CA MET A 97 -11.60 -20.34 13.94
C MET A 97 -12.91 -19.71 14.43
N ASN A 98 -13.34 -18.62 13.82
CA ASN A 98 -14.60 -17.95 14.14
C ASN A 98 -15.81 -18.86 13.86
N LEU A 99 -15.81 -19.56 12.72
CA LEU A 99 -16.86 -20.52 12.37
C LEU A 99 -16.92 -21.71 13.32
N ILE A 100 -15.76 -22.26 13.74
CA ILE A 100 -15.68 -23.35 14.72
C ILE A 100 -16.17 -22.87 16.09
N TYR A 101 -15.67 -21.71 16.55
CA TYR A 101 -16.07 -21.11 17.82
C TYR A 101 -17.58 -20.90 17.87
N ARG A 102 -18.16 -20.34 16.81
CA ARG A 102 -19.61 -20.15 16.68
C ARG A 102 -20.41 -21.44 16.80
N ARG A 103 -19.90 -22.54 16.22
CA ARG A 103 -20.61 -23.82 16.17
C ARG A 103 -20.56 -24.57 17.50
N LEU A 104 -19.45 -24.47 18.22
CA LEU A 104 -19.14 -25.35 19.34
C LEU A 104 -19.15 -24.65 20.71
N ALA A 105 -18.98 -23.32 20.75
CA ALA A 105 -18.95 -22.60 22.02
C ALA A 105 -20.34 -22.58 22.68
N PRO A 106 -20.44 -22.82 24.00
CA PRO A 106 -21.69 -22.88 24.75
C PRO A 106 -22.36 -21.51 25.00
N GLY A 107 -21.97 -20.45 24.28
CA GLY A 107 -22.50 -19.09 24.42
C GLY A 107 -23.66 -18.80 23.47
N GLY A 108 -24.66 -18.05 23.93
CA GLY A 108 -25.88 -17.71 23.17
C GLY A 108 -25.65 -16.89 21.89
N SER A 109 -26.72 -16.75 21.09
CA SER A 109 -26.75 -16.17 19.72
C SER A 109 -26.03 -14.82 19.56
N THR A 110 -26.02 -13.97 20.59
CA THR A 110 -25.53 -12.59 20.49
C THR A 110 -24.01 -12.47 20.36
N ALA A 111 -23.23 -13.27 21.10
CA ALA A 111 -21.77 -13.28 20.98
C ALA A 111 -21.33 -13.85 19.62
N ALA A 112 -22.04 -14.87 19.16
CA ALA A 112 -21.86 -15.48 17.84
C ALA A 112 -22.17 -14.50 16.69
N GLU A 113 -23.23 -13.68 16.82
CA GLU A 113 -23.58 -12.66 15.84
C GLU A 113 -22.53 -11.56 15.74
N ASN A 114 -22.04 -11.04 16.88
CA ASN A 114 -20.98 -10.03 16.89
C ASN A 114 -19.70 -10.53 16.22
N LEU A 115 -19.32 -11.77 16.49
CA LEU A 115 -18.16 -12.42 15.87
C LEU A 115 -18.33 -12.58 14.35
N ASN A 116 -19.54 -12.83 13.87
CA ASN A 116 -19.83 -12.91 12.44
C ASN A 116 -19.73 -11.55 11.75
N VAL A 117 -20.26 -10.49 12.38
CA VAL A 117 -20.12 -9.12 11.89
C VAL A 117 -18.64 -8.74 11.78
N GLU A 118 -17.83 -9.09 12.79
CA GLU A 118 -16.39 -8.82 12.77
C GLU A 118 -15.66 -9.66 11.71
N ALA A 119 -16.02 -10.93 11.51
CA ALA A 119 -15.45 -11.76 10.45
C ALA A 119 -15.73 -11.18 9.05
N LEU A 120 -16.95 -10.68 8.80
CA LEU A 120 -17.29 -10.02 7.54
C LEU A 120 -16.49 -8.71 7.36
N ARG A 121 -16.32 -7.93 8.44
CA ARG A 121 -15.47 -6.73 8.43
C ARG A 121 -14.03 -7.07 8.07
N VAL A 122 -13.46 -8.11 8.69
CA VAL A 122 -12.10 -8.58 8.42
C VAL A 122 -11.95 -9.05 6.96
N ILE A 123 -12.93 -9.77 6.40
CA ILE A 123 -12.90 -10.20 5.00
C ILE A 123 -12.91 -8.99 4.06
N LYS A 124 -13.77 -8.00 4.32
CA LYS A 124 -13.83 -6.77 3.51
C LYS A 124 -12.51 -6.00 3.55
N LEU A 125 -11.94 -5.82 4.74
CA LEU A 125 -10.67 -5.16 4.93
C LEU A 125 -9.52 -5.89 4.22
N LEU A 126 -9.49 -7.24 4.28
CA LEU A 126 -8.54 -8.04 3.51
C LEU A 126 -8.69 -7.78 2.01
N GLN A 127 -9.91 -7.79 1.47
CA GLN A 127 -10.14 -7.59 0.04
C GLN A 127 -9.59 -6.22 -0.42
N GLU A 128 -9.86 -5.16 0.33
CA GLU A 128 -9.35 -3.82 0.07
C GLU A 128 -7.82 -3.78 0.03
N HIS A 129 -7.16 -4.27 1.10
CA HIS A 129 -5.69 -4.28 1.15
C HIS A 129 -5.07 -5.22 0.12
N LYS A 130 -5.66 -6.40 -0.09
CA LYS A 130 -5.18 -7.36 -1.08
C LYS A 130 -5.20 -6.79 -2.49
N THR A 131 -6.30 -6.13 -2.90
CA THR A 131 -6.38 -5.52 -4.23
C THR A 131 -5.34 -4.42 -4.43
N THR A 132 -5.04 -3.65 -3.38
CA THR A 132 -3.98 -2.64 -3.42
C THR A 132 -2.60 -3.27 -3.51
N THR A 133 -2.30 -4.27 -2.67
CA THR A 133 -1.01 -4.98 -2.70
C THR A 133 -0.80 -5.75 -4.00
N ASP A 134 -1.83 -6.40 -4.55
CA ASP A 134 -1.74 -7.09 -5.86
C ASP A 134 -1.43 -6.08 -6.98
N ARG A 135 -2.06 -4.90 -6.96
CA ARG A 135 -1.75 -3.81 -7.91
C ARG A 135 -0.29 -3.34 -7.78
N ASP A 136 0.20 -3.16 -6.56
CA ASP A 136 1.59 -2.76 -6.33
C ASP A 136 2.58 -3.83 -6.78
N ILE A 137 2.27 -5.12 -6.55
CA ILE A 137 3.07 -6.25 -7.04
C ILE A 137 3.14 -6.25 -8.57
N GLU A 138 2.01 -6.09 -9.26
CA GLU A 138 1.97 -6.02 -10.72
C GLU A 138 2.75 -4.82 -11.27
N ASP A 139 2.67 -3.66 -10.61
CA ASP A 139 3.41 -2.45 -10.97
C ASP A 139 4.93 -2.65 -10.80
N MET A 140 5.35 -3.19 -9.65
CA MET A 140 6.74 -3.53 -9.38
C MET A 140 7.30 -4.58 -10.36
N ASP A 141 6.52 -5.63 -10.69
CA ASP A 141 6.92 -6.66 -11.65
C ASP A 141 7.15 -6.07 -13.06
N LYS A 142 6.27 -5.16 -13.50
CA LYS A 142 6.43 -4.47 -14.80
C LYS A 142 7.69 -3.60 -14.85
N GLU A 143 7.95 -2.82 -13.81
CA GLU A 143 9.15 -1.96 -13.77
C GLU A 143 10.43 -2.78 -13.63
N LEU A 144 10.37 -3.93 -12.94
CA LEU A 144 11.47 -4.89 -12.87
C LEU A 144 11.76 -5.49 -14.24
N GLU A 145 10.74 -6.00 -14.95
CA GLU A 145 10.90 -6.57 -16.30
C GLU A 145 11.49 -5.54 -17.27
N LYS A 146 10.99 -4.30 -17.23
CA LYS A 146 11.52 -3.19 -18.04
C LYS A 146 12.99 -2.91 -17.70
N SER A 147 13.34 -2.83 -16.42
CA SER A 147 14.72 -2.56 -15.98
C SER A 147 15.66 -3.71 -16.35
N GLU A 148 15.23 -4.96 -16.21
CA GLU A 148 16.00 -6.14 -16.63
C GLU A 148 16.20 -6.19 -18.14
N LYS A 149 15.17 -5.85 -18.93
CA LYS A 149 15.28 -5.79 -20.38
C LYS A 149 16.31 -4.76 -20.83
N VAL A 150 16.27 -3.56 -20.23
CA VAL A 150 17.29 -2.53 -20.50
C VAL A 150 18.67 -3.04 -20.09
N TYR A 151 18.80 -3.55 -18.86
CA TYR A 151 20.06 -4.08 -18.37
C TYR A 151 20.70 -5.14 -19.28
N ARG A 152 19.91 -6.08 -19.82
CA ARG A 152 20.39 -7.12 -20.73
C ARG A 152 20.72 -6.61 -22.13
N ALA A 153 20.02 -5.58 -22.61
CA ALA A 153 20.27 -4.99 -23.93
C ALA A 153 21.51 -4.09 -23.96
N THR A 154 21.85 -3.51 -22.81
CA THR A 154 22.98 -2.61 -22.59
C THR A 154 24.30 -3.40 -22.60
N PRO A 155 25.21 -3.19 -23.58
CA PRO A 155 26.49 -3.89 -23.64
C PRO A 155 27.30 -3.64 -22.37
N CYS A 156 27.79 -4.69 -21.70
CA CYS A 156 28.56 -4.58 -20.45
C CYS A 156 29.96 -3.95 -20.61
N ALA A 157 30.34 -3.50 -21.80
CA ALA A 157 31.61 -2.84 -22.04
C ALA A 157 31.52 -1.39 -21.56
N VAL A 158 32.31 -1.06 -20.53
CA VAL A 158 32.46 0.29 -19.98
C VAL A 158 33.27 1.15 -20.96
N ASP A 159 32.70 1.42 -22.14
CA ASP A 159 33.23 2.43 -23.06
C ASP A 159 32.62 3.80 -22.71
N THR A 160 33.41 4.85 -22.88
CA THR A 160 32.97 6.26 -22.84
C THR A 160 31.71 6.51 -23.68
N GLU A 161 31.61 5.90 -24.87
CA GLU A 161 30.40 6.03 -25.71
C GLU A 161 29.16 5.43 -25.05
N HIS A 162 29.34 4.35 -24.28
CA HIS A 162 28.27 3.68 -23.55
C HIS A 162 27.72 4.56 -22.43
N VAL A 163 28.61 5.20 -21.66
CA VAL A 163 28.23 6.14 -20.60
C VAL A 163 27.47 7.32 -21.20
N HIS A 164 27.92 7.88 -22.32
CA HIS A 164 27.21 8.94 -23.03
C HIS A 164 25.82 8.49 -23.54
N ALA A 165 25.71 7.27 -24.06
CA ALA A 165 24.43 6.72 -24.49
C ALA A 165 23.46 6.53 -23.32
N MET A 166 23.96 6.09 -22.15
CA MET A 166 23.17 6.00 -20.92
C MET A 166 22.67 7.37 -20.47
N PHE A 167 23.53 8.39 -20.46
CA PHE A 167 23.12 9.76 -20.13
C PHE A 167 22.08 10.31 -21.11
N ARG A 168 22.28 10.17 -22.43
CA ARG A 168 21.27 10.61 -23.42
C ARG A 168 19.94 9.92 -23.23
N THR A 169 19.95 8.59 -23.04
CA THR A 169 18.72 7.82 -22.83
C THR A 169 18.01 8.26 -21.53
N ALA A 170 18.77 8.53 -20.46
CA ALA A 170 18.22 9.06 -19.21
C ALA A 170 17.60 10.45 -19.41
N PHE A 171 18.29 11.35 -20.10
CA PHE A 171 17.79 12.69 -20.45
C PHE A 171 16.54 12.64 -21.32
N ASP A 172 16.52 11.82 -22.37
CA ASP A 172 15.36 11.66 -23.25
C ASP A 172 14.16 11.09 -22.48
N THR A 173 14.41 10.16 -21.55
CA THR A 173 13.37 9.61 -20.68
C THR A 173 12.81 10.71 -19.79
N LEU A 174 13.66 11.51 -19.14
CA LEU A 174 13.25 12.63 -18.28
C LEU A 174 12.43 13.67 -19.06
N ALA A 175 12.92 14.09 -20.22
CA ALA A 175 12.23 15.03 -21.10
C ALA A 175 10.87 14.48 -21.55
N SER A 176 10.78 13.18 -21.82
CA SER A 176 9.50 12.55 -22.20
C SER A 176 8.51 12.47 -21.03
N THR A 177 8.99 12.28 -19.80
CA THR A 177 8.13 12.24 -18.60
C THR A 177 7.64 13.63 -18.23
N GLU A 178 8.52 14.63 -18.23
CA GLU A 178 8.15 16.04 -17.99
C GLU A 178 7.16 16.54 -19.03
N ARG A 179 7.37 16.20 -20.30
CA ARG A 179 6.44 16.55 -21.37
C ARG A 179 5.06 15.95 -21.15
N LYS A 180 4.97 14.66 -20.80
CA LYS A 180 3.68 14.01 -20.51
C LYS A 180 2.97 14.63 -19.31
N GLU A 181 3.71 15.03 -18.29
CA GLU A 181 3.14 15.70 -17.11
C GLU A 181 2.66 17.12 -17.46
N ALA A 182 3.43 17.87 -18.24
CA ALA A 182 3.03 19.17 -18.76
C ALA A 182 1.77 19.05 -19.63
N ASP A 183 1.71 18.07 -20.53
CA ASP A 183 0.53 17.81 -21.38
C ASP A 183 -0.70 17.46 -20.52
N LYS A 184 -0.53 16.69 -19.44
CA LYS A 184 -1.61 16.38 -18.50
C LYS A 184 -2.12 17.63 -17.78
N ARG A 185 -1.22 18.47 -17.26
CA ARG A 185 -1.58 19.74 -16.61
C ARG A 185 -2.27 20.68 -17.58
N PHE A 186 -1.83 20.72 -18.83
CA PHE A 186 -2.46 21.49 -19.88
C PHE A 186 -3.89 21.00 -20.18
N ALA A 187 -4.11 19.68 -20.24
CA ALA A 187 -5.44 19.12 -20.41
C ALA A 187 -6.38 19.41 -19.22
N GLU A 188 -5.87 19.37 -17.99
CA GLU A 188 -6.63 19.75 -16.78
C GLU A 188 -7.00 21.24 -16.79
N LEU A 189 -6.06 22.12 -17.16
CA LEU A 189 -6.30 23.56 -17.33
C LEU A 189 -7.33 23.85 -18.43
N GLN A 190 -7.23 23.17 -19.57
CA GLN A 190 -8.20 23.29 -20.66
C GLN A 190 -9.61 22.90 -20.18
N SER A 191 -9.74 21.79 -19.44
CA SER A 191 -11.04 21.38 -18.88
C SER A 191 -11.60 22.39 -17.88
N MET A 192 -10.75 23.04 -17.07
CA MET A 192 -11.19 24.11 -16.18
C MET A 192 -11.63 25.36 -16.96
N MET A 193 -10.91 25.74 -18.01
CA MET A 193 -11.26 26.88 -18.87
C MET A 193 -12.60 26.65 -19.59
N ASP A 194 -12.84 25.43 -20.09
CA ASP A 194 -14.11 25.07 -20.74
C ASP A 194 -15.29 25.17 -19.76
N LYS A 195 -15.13 24.67 -18.52
CA LYS A 195 -16.14 24.81 -17.46
C LYS A 195 -16.42 26.27 -17.12
N GLN A 196 -15.39 27.11 -17.00
CA GLN A 196 -15.57 28.54 -16.76
C GLN A 196 -16.25 29.22 -17.94
N SER A 197 -15.93 28.83 -19.18
CA SER A 197 -16.59 29.35 -20.38
C SER A 197 -18.07 28.97 -20.46
N GLU A 198 -18.44 27.76 -20.03
CA GLU A 198 -19.84 27.33 -19.90
C GLU A 198 -20.57 28.15 -18.83
N GLU A 199 -19.95 28.40 -17.68
CA GLU A 199 -20.52 29.22 -16.62
C GLU A 199 -20.73 30.67 -17.06
N ILE A 200 -19.75 31.27 -17.74
CA ILE A 200 -19.87 32.61 -18.32
C ILE A 200 -21.00 32.66 -19.36
N SER A 201 -21.10 31.65 -20.24
CA SER A 201 -22.20 31.57 -21.21
C SER A 201 -23.56 31.50 -20.52
N ARG A 202 -23.67 30.71 -19.45
CA ARG A 202 -24.88 30.59 -18.65
C ARG A 202 -25.25 31.91 -17.96
N LEU A 203 -24.28 32.61 -17.39
CA LEU A 203 -24.51 33.93 -16.77
C LEU A 203 -24.94 34.97 -17.80
N LYS A 204 -24.35 34.92 -19.00
CA LYS A 204 -24.73 35.81 -20.11
C LYS A 204 -26.17 35.56 -20.56
N ASP A 205 -26.60 34.30 -20.69
CA ASP A 205 -27.97 33.94 -21.04
C ASP A 205 -28.97 34.40 -19.96
N GLN A 206 -28.59 34.26 -18.68
CA GLN A 206 -29.39 34.76 -17.56
C GLN A 206 -29.56 36.29 -17.63
N LEU A 207 -28.48 37.04 -17.84
CA LEU A 207 -28.52 38.49 -18.02
C LEU A 207 -29.42 38.88 -19.20
N GLN A 208 -29.25 38.25 -20.36
CA GLN A 208 -30.05 38.56 -21.55
C GLN A 208 -31.55 38.25 -21.36
N SER A 209 -31.87 37.21 -20.58
CA SER A 209 -33.25 36.87 -20.23
C SER A 209 -33.88 37.85 -19.23
N GLN A 210 -33.08 38.48 -18.36
CA GLN A 210 -33.52 39.55 -17.47
C GLN A 210 -33.79 40.85 -18.23
N THR A 211 -32.88 41.25 -19.13
CA THR A 211 -33.07 42.45 -19.96
C THR A 211 -34.34 42.38 -20.81
N ARG A 212 -34.69 41.19 -21.34
CA ARG A 212 -35.94 41.01 -22.10
C ARG A 212 -37.22 41.08 -21.25
N LYS A 213 -37.14 40.82 -19.94
CA LYS A 213 -38.30 40.95 -19.04
C LYS A 213 -38.56 42.39 -18.62
N GLU A 214 -37.59 43.29 -18.80
CA GLU A 214 -37.72 44.72 -18.53
C GLU A 214 -38.22 45.53 -19.74
N GLU A 215 -38.32 44.92 -20.93
CA GLU A 215 -38.86 45.56 -22.14
C GLU A 215 -40.37 45.35 -22.38
N GLU A 216 -41.12 44.80 -21.41
CA GLU A 216 -42.59 44.90 -21.48
C GLU A 216 -43.04 46.34 -21.15
N PRO A 217 -43.82 47.01 -22.01
CA PRO A 217 -44.28 48.36 -21.73
C PRO A 217 -45.15 48.35 -20.47
N PRO A 218 -44.94 49.28 -19.52
CA PRO A 218 -45.72 49.31 -18.29
C PRO A 218 -47.19 49.58 -18.65
N LYS A 219 -48.08 48.67 -18.24
CA LYS A 219 -49.47 49.06 -18.00
C LYS A 219 -49.46 50.13 -16.92
N GLU A 220 -50.04 51.28 -17.25
CA GLU A 220 -50.30 52.41 -16.35
C GLU A 220 -50.92 51.91 -15.04
N VAL A 221 -50.09 51.84 -14.00
CA VAL A 221 -50.53 51.80 -12.61
C VAL A 221 -49.90 53.02 -11.97
N ASN A 222 -50.73 54.05 -11.80
CA ASN A 222 -50.45 55.19 -10.93
C ASN A 222 -50.13 54.67 -9.53
N MET A 223 -48.84 54.63 -9.21
CA MET A 223 -48.35 54.56 -7.84
C MET A 223 -47.15 55.49 -7.78
N GLU A 224 -47.36 56.65 -7.17
CA GLU A 224 -46.31 57.56 -6.76
C GLU A 224 -45.37 56.81 -5.83
N ILE A 225 -44.22 56.41 -6.36
CA ILE A 225 -43.10 55.90 -5.58
C ILE A 225 -41.95 56.87 -5.84
N GLU A 226 -41.51 57.52 -4.77
CA GLU A 226 -40.38 58.45 -4.73
C GLU A 226 -39.17 57.86 -5.45
N VAL A 227 -38.79 58.54 -6.54
CA VAL A 227 -37.52 58.35 -7.23
C VAL A 227 -36.43 58.84 -6.28
N ASN A 228 -35.88 57.93 -5.47
CA ASN A 228 -34.62 58.15 -4.80
C ASN A 228 -33.52 58.19 -5.88
N ASN A 229 -33.12 59.41 -6.22
CA ASN A 229 -32.04 59.73 -7.16
C ASN A 229 -30.72 59.06 -6.72
N ASP A 230 -30.32 58.01 -7.43
CA ASP A 230 -28.98 57.38 -7.32
C ASP A 230 -27.84 58.39 -7.54
N ASP A 231 -28.08 59.45 -8.31
CA ASP A 231 -27.13 60.57 -8.49
C ASP A 231 -26.76 61.29 -7.18
N THR A 232 -27.68 61.32 -6.21
CA THR A 232 -27.41 61.90 -4.89
C THR A 232 -26.59 60.96 -4.01
N TYR A 233 -26.74 59.65 -4.19
CA TYR A 233 -25.95 58.63 -3.50
C TYR A 233 -24.50 58.60 -4.01
N PHE A 234 -24.30 58.66 -5.33
CA PHE A 234 -22.96 58.72 -5.94
C PHE A 234 -22.24 60.03 -5.62
N LYS A 235 -22.92 61.18 -5.58
CA LYS A 235 -22.29 62.44 -5.14
C LYS A 235 -21.81 62.39 -3.69
N ARG A 236 -22.58 61.76 -2.78
CA ARG A 236 -22.18 61.63 -1.37
C ARG A 236 -20.95 60.74 -1.17
N MET A 237 -20.84 59.63 -1.90
CA MET A 237 -19.65 58.76 -1.82
C MET A 237 -18.38 59.38 -2.41
N VAL A 238 -18.50 60.26 -3.40
CA VAL A 238 -17.33 60.97 -3.97
C VAL A 238 -16.86 62.10 -3.06
N GLU A 239 -17.78 62.77 -2.36
CA GLU A 239 -17.47 63.82 -1.38
C GLU A 239 -16.75 63.26 -0.15
N GLU A 240 -17.17 62.09 0.35
CA GLU A 240 -16.57 61.41 1.52
C GLU A 240 -15.13 60.90 1.27
N VAL A 241 -14.71 60.77 0.00
CA VAL A 241 -13.35 60.35 -0.38
C VAL A 241 -12.41 61.55 -0.63
N GLN A 242 -12.95 62.76 -0.79
CA GLN A 242 -12.14 63.97 -1.06
C GLN A 242 -11.78 64.77 0.20
N ASP A 243 -12.44 64.55 1.34
CA ASP A 243 -12.23 65.34 2.56
C ASP A 243 -11.05 64.89 3.45
N ASP A 244 -10.32 63.83 3.08
CA ASP A 244 -9.15 63.35 3.83
C ASP A 244 -7.82 63.82 3.20
N ASP A 245 -7.72 65.12 2.95
CA ASP A 245 -6.50 65.87 2.60
C ASP A 245 -5.63 66.14 3.85
N ASN A 246 -5.47 65.14 4.72
CA ASN A 246 -4.47 65.19 5.79
C ASN A 246 -3.37 64.16 5.50
N PRO A 247 -2.14 64.60 5.18
CA PRO A 247 -1.10 63.72 4.67
C PRO A 247 -0.58 62.80 5.78
N THR A 248 -1.05 61.56 5.81
CA THR A 248 -0.36 60.48 6.52
C THR A 248 0.74 59.97 5.60
N PRO A 249 2.03 59.98 6.02
CA PRO A 249 3.13 59.57 5.15
C PRO A 249 2.98 58.08 4.79
N PRO A 250 3.24 57.71 3.52
CA PRO A 250 3.20 56.32 3.09
C PRO A 250 4.26 55.50 3.84
N PRO A 251 3.98 54.22 4.17
CA PRO A 251 4.98 53.32 4.70
C PRO A 251 6.12 53.16 3.67
N LYS A 252 7.36 53.33 4.14
CA LYS A 252 8.58 53.14 3.35
C LYS A 252 8.60 51.73 2.74
N LEU A 253 8.39 51.65 1.44
CA LEU A 253 8.85 50.52 0.64
C LEU A 253 10.36 50.67 0.47
N ALA A 254 11.10 49.70 0.99
CA ALA A 254 12.54 49.61 0.76
C ALA A 254 12.77 49.50 -0.76
N SER A 255 13.42 50.52 -1.31
CA SER A 255 13.98 50.50 -2.64
C SER A 255 15.36 49.83 -2.63
N ASP A 256 15.82 49.63 -3.86
CA ASP A 256 17.16 49.30 -4.30
C ASP A 256 17.45 47.80 -4.34
N GLY A 257 17.77 47.19 -5.48
CA GLY A 257 18.19 47.80 -6.72
C GLY A 257 19.46 47.11 -7.19
N ASN A 258 19.42 46.73 -8.46
CA ASN A 258 20.53 46.68 -9.39
C ASN A 258 21.51 45.49 -9.41
N ASN A 259 21.77 45.14 -10.67
CA ASN A 259 22.99 44.65 -11.29
C ASN A 259 23.11 43.15 -11.51
N ASP A 260 22.70 42.76 -12.72
CA ASP A 260 23.58 42.04 -13.65
C ASP A 260 25.02 42.59 -13.55
N ASP A 261 26.00 41.76 -13.17
CA ASP A 261 27.15 41.43 -14.02
C ASP A 261 28.13 40.50 -13.27
N ASP A 262 28.61 39.51 -14.00
CA ASP A 262 29.93 38.88 -13.92
C ASP A 262 30.41 38.15 -12.64
N ASN A 263 30.51 36.83 -12.80
CA ASN A 263 31.80 36.12 -12.73
C ASN A 263 32.57 36.19 -11.40
N GLU A 264 32.36 35.23 -10.48
CA GLU A 264 33.46 34.69 -9.66
C GLU A 264 33.16 33.27 -9.17
N GLU A 265 34.23 32.50 -9.08
CA GLU A 265 34.37 31.13 -8.65
C GLU A 265 33.88 30.91 -7.21
N ASP A 266 33.04 29.90 -6.99
CA ASP A 266 32.65 29.44 -5.65
C ASP A 266 33.84 28.77 -4.93
N LYS A 267 34.69 29.63 -4.37
CA LYS A 267 35.67 29.34 -3.33
C LYS A 267 34.92 29.12 -2.02
N TRP A 268 34.72 27.86 -1.66
CA TRP A 268 34.25 27.43 -0.35
C TRP A 268 35.11 28.00 0.77
N THR A 269 34.71 29.12 1.37
CA THR A 269 35.23 29.54 2.67
C THR A 269 34.37 28.91 3.76
N VAL A 270 35.00 28.00 4.49
CA VAL A 270 34.49 27.33 5.68
C VAL A 270 34.06 28.40 6.69
N ARG A 271 32.76 28.41 6.98
CA ARG A 271 32.17 29.15 8.09
C ARG A 271 32.67 28.51 9.39
N SER A 272 33.75 29.07 9.93
CA SER A 272 34.24 28.80 11.27
C SER A 272 33.27 29.40 12.27
N GLU A 273 32.40 28.56 12.84
CA GLU A 273 31.57 28.95 13.98
C GLU A 273 32.44 29.04 15.24
N ASN A 274 32.52 30.26 15.77
CA ASN A 274 32.61 30.61 17.20
C ASN A 274 33.41 29.64 18.10
N PHE A 275 34.74 29.80 18.07
CA PHE A 275 35.59 29.40 19.18
C PHE A 275 35.51 30.50 20.24
N THR A 276 34.80 30.22 21.34
CA THR A 276 34.94 31.01 22.57
C THR A 276 36.28 30.65 23.19
N ASP A 277 37.15 31.64 23.31
CA ASP A 277 38.39 31.57 24.10
C ASP A 277 38.03 31.28 25.57
N ASP A 278 38.11 30.00 25.94
CA ASP A 278 38.16 29.56 27.35
C ASP A 278 39.60 29.17 27.64
N GLU A 279 40.40 30.17 28.01
CA GLU A 279 41.76 30.00 28.50
C GLU A 279 41.74 29.33 29.88
N ASN A 280 41.55 28.01 29.90
CA ASN A 280 41.84 27.18 31.05
C ASN A 280 42.26 25.76 30.65
N LEU A 281 43.25 25.65 29.76
CA LEU A 281 43.98 24.39 29.59
C LEU A 281 44.93 24.22 30.77
N GLN A 282 44.46 23.45 31.76
CA GLN A 282 45.34 22.71 32.64
C GLN A 282 46.03 21.63 31.79
N ASP A 283 47.36 21.63 31.79
CA ASP A 283 48.19 20.59 31.18
C ASP A 283 47.85 19.22 31.78
N GLU A 284 46.93 18.47 31.17
CA GLU A 284 46.87 17.02 31.41
C GLU A 284 48.15 16.40 30.82
N PRO A 285 48.85 15.53 31.56
CA PRO A 285 50.10 14.95 31.11
C PRO A 285 49.85 14.16 29.82
N MET A 286 50.51 14.58 28.74
CA MET A 286 50.46 14.02 27.38
C MET A 286 50.57 12.48 27.32
N GLU A 287 51.12 11.85 28.34
CA GLU A 287 51.26 10.41 28.50
C GLU A 287 49.91 9.70 28.79
N GLU A 288 49.00 10.32 29.55
CA GLU A 288 47.67 9.76 29.85
C GLU A 288 46.75 9.84 28.62
N ALA A 289 46.87 10.89 27.81
CA ALA A 289 46.12 11.04 26.57
C ALA A 289 46.50 9.98 25.53
N ASN A 290 47.77 9.58 25.48
CA ASN A 290 48.22 8.48 24.61
C ASN A 290 47.73 7.12 25.10
N GLN A 291 47.76 6.85 26.41
CA GLN A 291 47.23 5.60 26.96
C GLN A 291 45.72 5.44 26.72
N ARG A 292 44.95 6.52 26.78
CA ARG A 292 43.50 6.50 26.45
C ARG A 292 43.25 6.20 24.97
N LYS A 293 44.10 6.69 24.07
CA LYS A 293 44.02 6.40 22.63
C LYS A 293 44.38 4.95 22.31
N GLU A 294 45.39 4.39 22.98
CA GLU A 294 45.75 2.97 22.80
C GLU A 294 44.66 2.03 23.32
N LEU A 295 44.05 2.34 24.48
CA LEU A 295 42.94 1.56 25.03
C LEU A 295 41.71 1.58 24.12
N THR A 296 41.37 2.72 23.51
CA THR A 296 40.23 2.82 22.58
C THR A 296 40.48 2.06 21.28
N ILE A 297 41.72 2.04 20.77
CA ILE A 297 42.06 1.22 19.59
C ILE A 297 41.93 -0.27 19.89
N TYR A 298 42.35 -0.71 21.08
CA TYR A 298 42.26 -2.12 21.47
C TYR A 298 40.81 -2.58 21.66
N GLU A 299 39.96 -1.73 22.24
CA GLU A 299 38.52 -2.00 22.38
C GLU A 299 37.83 -2.08 21.01
N GLN A 300 38.19 -1.20 20.07
CA GLN A 300 37.68 -1.24 18.70
C GLN A 300 38.07 -2.55 17.98
N LEU A 301 39.32 -3.00 18.13
CA LEU A 301 39.78 -4.26 17.53
C LEU A 301 39.02 -5.49 18.09
N GLN A 302 38.73 -5.50 19.39
CA GLN A 302 37.92 -6.57 19.99
C GLN A 302 36.48 -6.58 19.47
N GLN A 303 35.89 -5.39 19.25
CA GLN A 303 34.56 -5.30 18.65
C GLN A 303 34.55 -5.77 17.20
N ASP A 304 35.59 -5.44 16.42
CA ASP A 304 35.72 -5.85 15.02
C ASP A 304 35.92 -7.37 14.90
N GLU A 305 36.70 -7.99 15.80
CA GLU A 305 36.91 -9.44 15.82
C GLU A 305 35.62 -10.22 16.13
N LEU A 306 34.82 -9.74 17.10
CA LEU A 306 33.51 -10.29 17.39
C LEU A 306 32.55 -10.17 16.19
N ARG A 307 32.61 -9.04 15.47
CA ARG A 307 31.80 -8.82 14.27
C ARG A 307 32.19 -9.76 13.13
N VAL A 308 33.47 -10.08 12.97
CA VAL A 308 33.93 -11.06 11.99
C VAL A 308 33.40 -12.47 12.34
N GLN A 309 33.47 -12.87 13.61
CA GLN A 309 32.92 -14.16 14.04
C GLN A 309 31.41 -14.27 13.79
N GLU A 310 30.64 -13.21 14.10
CA GLU A 310 29.19 -13.20 13.85
C GLU A 310 28.85 -13.34 12.36
N LEU A 311 29.65 -12.71 11.49
CA LEU A 311 29.50 -12.83 10.03
C LEU A 311 29.87 -14.23 9.52
N GLU A 312 30.89 -14.86 10.09
CA GLU A 312 31.27 -16.24 9.75
C GLU A 312 30.18 -17.24 10.17
N GLU A 313 29.61 -17.09 11.36
CA GLU A 313 28.46 -17.90 11.78
C GLU A 313 27.23 -17.66 10.90
N GLN A 314 26.96 -16.42 10.53
CA GLN A 314 25.85 -16.09 9.64
C GLN A 314 26.04 -16.72 8.26
N LYS A 315 27.26 -16.71 7.73
CA LYS A 315 27.61 -17.39 6.48
C LYS A 315 27.39 -18.90 6.60
N HIS A 316 27.84 -19.52 7.69
CA HIS A 316 27.63 -20.96 7.91
C HIS A 316 26.13 -21.31 7.96
N ARG A 317 25.30 -20.51 8.64
CA ARG A 317 23.83 -20.71 8.67
C ARG A 317 23.22 -20.64 7.26
N LEU A 318 23.65 -19.70 6.43
CA LEU A 318 23.18 -19.57 5.05
C LEU A 318 23.62 -20.75 4.17
N ASP A 319 24.86 -21.22 4.32
CA ASP A 319 25.38 -22.37 3.59
C ASP A 319 24.62 -23.66 3.98
N GLU A 320 24.23 -23.80 5.25
CA GLU A 320 23.45 -24.94 5.75
C GLU A 320 21.97 -24.88 5.30
N GLU A 321 21.36 -23.69 5.26
CA GLU A 321 20.02 -23.48 4.69
C GLU A 321 19.96 -23.80 3.19
N GLN A 322 21.01 -23.46 2.43
CA GLN A 322 21.07 -23.74 0.99
C GLN A 322 21.17 -25.24 0.68
N ARG A 323 21.86 -26.01 1.54
CA ARG A 323 22.05 -27.47 1.39
C ARG A 323 20.77 -28.31 1.55
N ASN A 324 19.67 -27.73 2.01
CA ASN A 324 18.37 -28.42 2.12
C ASN A 324 17.35 -28.02 1.04
N THR A 325 17.82 -27.41 -0.05
CA THR A 325 16.94 -26.99 -1.15
C THR A 325 16.90 -28.02 -2.28
N SER A 326 15.85 -27.97 -3.11
CA SER A 326 15.70 -28.82 -4.31
C SER A 326 16.77 -28.60 -5.40
N PHE A 327 17.78 -27.79 -5.10
CA PHE A 327 18.90 -27.45 -5.97
C PHE A 327 20.25 -27.88 -5.38
N ASP A 328 20.26 -28.61 -4.25
CA ASP A 328 21.49 -29.05 -3.56
C ASP A 328 22.38 -29.91 -4.48
N ASP A 329 21.77 -30.72 -5.35
CA ASP A 329 22.45 -31.52 -6.36
C ASP A 329 23.06 -30.71 -7.53
N LEU A 330 22.67 -29.44 -7.67
CA LEU A 330 23.25 -28.54 -8.68
C LEU A 330 24.51 -27.83 -8.17
N ILE A 331 24.79 -27.86 -6.87
CA ILE A 331 26.00 -27.29 -6.26
C ILE A 331 27.17 -28.27 -6.51
N PRO A 332 28.18 -27.90 -7.31
CA PRO A 332 29.33 -28.78 -7.52
C PRO A 332 30.08 -29.02 -6.20
N PHE A 333 30.54 -30.27 -6.01
CA PHE A 333 31.33 -30.71 -4.85
C PHE A 333 32.83 -30.46 -5.10
N ASP A 334 33.20 -29.24 -5.49
CA ASP A 334 34.56 -28.88 -5.93
C ASP A 334 35.42 -28.18 -4.85
N GLY A 335 35.07 -28.35 -3.58
CA GLY A 335 36.01 -28.10 -2.47
C GLY A 335 36.43 -26.63 -2.28
N GLY A 336 35.66 -25.66 -2.77
CA GLY A 336 35.85 -24.24 -2.44
C GLY A 336 36.16 -23.31 -3.61
N HIS A 337 35.90 -23.69 -4.86
CA HIS A 337 35.96 -22.76 -5.99
C HIS A 337 34.69 -21.89 -6.10
N ASN A 338 34.44 -21.07 -5.08
CA ASN A 338 33.42 -20.00 -5.11
C ASN A 338 33.97 -18.72 -5.76
N THR A 339 34.72 -18.84 -6.85
CA THR A 339 35.05 -17.67 -7.67
C THR A 339 33.91 -17.50 -8.67
N ALA A 340 33.27 -16.33 -8.66
CA ALA A 340 32.07 -15.93 -9.40
C ALA A 340 32.15 -15.99 -10.95
N LEU A 341 32.99 -16.87 -11.50
CA LEU A 341 33.35 -16.98 -12.91
C LEU A 341 33.42 -18.43 -13.41
N CYS A 342 32.93 -19.42 -12.65
CA CYS A 342 32.58 -20.68 -13.29
C CYS A 342 31.39 -20.41 -14.22
N ASN A 343 31.66 -20.29 -15.51
CA ASN A 343 30.68 -20.56 -16.54
C ASN A 343 30.10 -21.93 -16.18
N ILE A 344 28.87 -21.96 -15.69
CA ILE A 344 28.07 -23.17 -15.61
C ILE A 344 27.18 -23.14 -16.87
N PRO A 345 27.73 -23.44 -18.06
CA PRO A 345 26.88 -23.69 -19.21
C PRO A 345 26.00 -24.89 -18.84
N ASP A 346 24.74 -24.83 -19.26
CA ASP A 346 23.73 -25.90 -19.17
C ASP A 346 22.97 -26.11 -17.86
N LYS A 347 23.47 -25.76 -16.65
CA LYS A 347 22.64 -25.94 -15.43
C LYS A 347 21.50 -24.94 -15.29
N LYS A 348 21.57 -23.79 -15.97
CA LYS A 348 20.47 -22.81 -15.99
C LYS A 348 19.19 -23.42 -16.56
N ASN A 349 19.30 -24.16 -17.66
CA ASN A 349 18.16 -24.80 -18.31
C ASN A 349 17.53 -25.85 -17.38
N ILE A 350 18.34 -26.62 -16.66
CA ILE A 350 17.88 -27.62 -15.68
C ILE A 350 17.15 -26.95 -14.51
N ALA A 351 17.70 -25.85 -13.96
CA ALA A 351 17.04 -25.09 -12.90
C ALA A 351 15.71 -24.49 -13.37
N GLU A 352 15.68 -23.93 -14.59
CA GLU A 352 14.50 -23.32 -15.19
C GLU A 352 13.41 -24.36 -15.50
N GLU A 353 13.80 -25.55 -15.96
CA GLU A 353 12.91 -26.71 -16.14
C GLU A 353 12.30 -27.16 -14.80
N ARG A 354 13.11 -27.31 -13.74
CA ARG A 354 12.61 -27.67 -12.40
C ARG A 354 11.67 -26.63 -11.81
N ILE A 355 11.98 -25.34 -12.00
CA ILE A 355 11.09 -24.25 -11.58
C ILE A 355 9.75 -24.34 -12.32
N ASN A 356 9.77 -24.57 -13.63
CA ASN A 356 8.56 -24.70 -14.43
C ASN A 356 7.74 -25.94 -14.07
N GLU A 357 8.40 -27.06 -13.80
CA GLU A 357 7.74 -28.28 -13.35
C GLU A 357 7.09 -28.09 -11.98
N ARG A 358 7.78 -27.44 -11.02
CA ARG A 358 7.19 -27.16 -9.71
C ARG A 358 6.05 -26.15 -9.79
N LYS A 359 6.13 -25.14 -10.66
CA LYS A 359 5.01 -24.22 -10.97
C LYS A 359 3.79 -24.99 -11.50
N LYS A 360 4.00 -25.92 -12.43
CA LYS A 360 2.93 -26.76 -12.98
C LYS A 360 2.28 -27.66 -11.92
N GLN A 361 3.07 -28.21 -11.00
CA GLN A 361 2.55 -28.97 -9.86
C GLN A 361 1.72 -28.10 -8.92
N LEU A 362 2.21 -26.91 -8.57
CA LEU A 362 1.47 -25.93 -7.76
C LEU A 362 0.14 -25.52 -8.40
N ASP A 363 0.12 -25.30 -9.71
CA ASP A 363 -1.11 -24.98 -10.45
C ASP A 363 -2.13 -26.13 -10.41
N GLU A 364 -1.68 -27.38 -10.53
CA GLU A 364 -2.55 -28.55 -10.41
C GLU A 364 -3.06 -28.76 -8.98
N GLU A 365 -2.20 -28.60 -7.97
CA GLU A 365 -2.58 -28.61 -6.55
C GLU A 365 -3.64 -27.53 -6.28
N TRP A 366 -3.45 -26.31 -6.81
CA TRP A 366 -4.40 -25.21 -6.65
C TRP A 366 -5.75 -25.47 -7.34
N LYS A 367 -5.74 -25.98 -8.58
CA LYS A 367 -6.97 -26.42 -9.28
C LYS A 367 -7.70 -27.51 -8.50
N ASN A 368 -6.97 -28.43 -7.88
CA ASN A 368 -7.55 -29.49 -7.05
C ASN A 368 -8.15 -28.91 -5.77
N GLY A 369 -7.47 -27.96 -5.10
CA GLY A 369 -8.02 -27.22 -3.96
C GLY A 369 -9.33 -26.51 -4.30
N ILE A 370 -9.41 -25.82 -5.45
CA ILE A 370 -10.66 -25.18 -5.91
C ILE A 370 -11.77 -26.20 -6.15
N ARG A 371 -11.45 -27.37 -6.72
CA ARG A 371 -12.43 -28.44 -6.93
C ARG A 371 -12.99 -28.94 -5.60
N VAL A 372 -12.15 -29.14 -4.59
CA VAL A 372 -12.58 -29.55 -3.25
C VAL A 372 -13.49 -28.49 -2.61
N ILE A 373 -13.15 -27.21 -2.70
CA ILE A 373 -14.00 -26.12 -2.18
C ILE A 373 -15.37 -26.10 -2.87
N LYS A 374 -15.41 -26.23 -4.20
CA LYS A 374 -16.68 -26.28 -4.95
C LYS A 374 -17.55 -27.46 -4.52
N LEU A 375 -16.95 -28.63 -4.31
CA LEU A 375 -17.65 -29.82 -3.81
C LEU A 375 -18.19 -29.59 -2.39
N ALA A 376 -17.39 -29.00 -1.50
CA ALA A 376 -17.83 -28.68 -0.14
C ALA A 376 -19.03 -27.72 -0.12
N MET A 377 -19.01 -26.67 -0.95
CA MET A 377 -20.14 -25.74 -1.10
C MET A 377 -21.41 -26.41 -1.65
N ALA A 378 -21.26 -27.36 -2.58
CA ALA A 378 -22.39 -28.13 -3.10
C ALA A 378 -23.03 -29.01 -2.00
N VAL A 379 -22.20 -29.71 -1.21
CA VAL A 379 -22.66 -30.53 -0.09
C VAL A 379 -23.37 -29.69 0.97
N GLU A 380 -22.86 -28.49 1.28
CA GLU A 380 -23.50 -27.59 2.24
C GLU A 380 -24.86 -27.10 1.74
N LYS A 381 -24.99 -26.80 0.44
CA LYS A 381 -26.27 -26.46 -0.18
C LYS A 381 -27.28 -27.60 -0.11
N ASP A 382 -26.85 -28.83 -0.40
CA ASP A 382 -27.71 -30.01 -0.32
C ASP A 382 -28.18 -30.29 1.12
N LEU A 383 -27.30 -30.09 2.11
CA LEU A 383 -27.64 -30.20 3.53
C LEU A 383 -28.67 -29.15 3.95
N GLU A 384 -28.52 -27.91 3.49
CA GLU A 384 -29.47 -26.83 3.76
C GLU A 384 -30.84 -27.10 3.10
N GLU A 385 -30.86 -27.61 1.86
CA GLU A 385 -32.11 -28.05 1.22
C GLU A 385 -32.78 -29.21 1.99
N ALA A 386 -32.01 -30.18 2.45
CA ALA A 386 -32.51 -31.28 3.27
C ALA A 386 -33.10 -30.78 4.60
N ARG A 387 -32.46 -29.79 5.23
CA ARG A 387 -32.97 -29.13 6.45
C ARG A 387 -34.31 -28.46 6.20
N ARG A 388 -34.42 -27.68 5.12
CA ARG A 388 -35.69 -27.03 4.71
C ARG A 388 -36.79 -28.03 4.40
N ARG A 389 -36.47 -29.16 3.75
CA ARG A 389 -37.45 -30.24 3.51
C ARG A 389 -37.95 -30.83 4.82
N LYS A 390 -37.05 -31.06 5.79
CA LYS A 390 -37.40 -31.57 7.12
C LYS A 390 -38.29 -30.59 7.90
N GLU A 391 -38.01 -29.30 7.84
CA GLU A 391 -38.82 -28.25 8.46
C GLU A 391 -40.22 -28.16 7.84
N ARG A 392 -40.32 -28.20 6.49
CA ARG A 392 -41.61 -28.23 5.78
C ARG A 392 -42.43 -29.47 6.14
N SER A 393 -41.79 -30.64 6.22
CA SER A 393 -42.45 -31.89 6.63
C SER A 393 -42.94 -31.81 8.08
N ALA A 394 -42.12 -31.29 9.00
CA ALA A 394 -42.51 -31.09 10.39
C ALA A 394 -43.67 -30.10 10.55
N ALA A 395 -43.68 -29.01 9.77
CA ALA A 395 -44.79 -28.05 9.74
C ALA A 395 -46.09 -28.71 9.25
N ALA A 396 -46.03 -29.46 8.13
CA ALA A 396 -47.18 -30.19 7.61
C ALA A 396 -47.74 -31.22 8.59
N CYS A 397 -46.87 -31.91 9.35
CA CYS A 397 -47.29 -32.87 10.38
C CYS A 397 -48.02 -32.18 11.55
N LYS A 398 -47.62 -30.96 11.93
CA LYS A 398 -48.32 -30.15 12.96
C LYS A 398 -49.70 -29.64 12.50
N GLU A 399 -49.91 -29.46 11.21
CA GLU A 399 -51.18 -28.98 10.64
C GLU A 399 -52.28 -30.07 10.65
N GLN A 400 -51.92 -31.35 10.43
CA GLN A 400 -52.90 -32.45 10.32
C GLN A 400 -53.78 -32.67 11.56
N PRO A 401 -53.27 -32.62 12.81
CA PRO A 401 -54.10 -32.72 14.01
C PRO A 401 -55.09 -31.56 14.17
N ARG A 402 -54.73 -30.34 13.73
CA ARG A 402 -55.62 -29.16 13.80
C ARG A 402 -56.80 -29.30 12.85
N ILE A 403 -56.58 -29.84 11.65
CA ILE A 403 -57.65 -30.11 10.68
C ILE A 403 -58.60 -31.20 11.22
N LYS A 404 -58.06 -32.28 11.82
CA LYS A 404 -58.88 -33.34 12.42
C LYS A 404 -59.70 -32.87 13.62
N ARG A 405 -59.18 -31.95 14.45
CA ARG A 405 -59.94 -31.34 15.56
C ARG A 405 -61.08 -30.45 15.05
N ARG A 406 -60.81 -29.58 14.07
CA ARG A 406 -61.84 -28.75 13.43
C ARG A 406 -62.95 -29.55 12.75
N ALA A 407 -62.64 -30.73 12.22
CA ALA A 407 -63.65 -31.63 11.65
C ALA A 407 -64.57 -32.21 12.75
N LYS A 408 -63.99 -32.70 13.85
CA LYS A 408 -64.78 -33.20 15.00
C LYS A 408 -65.67 -32.12 15.63
N ASP A 409 -65.17 -30.89 15.75
CA ASP A 409 -65.97 -29.79 16.31
C ASP A 409 -67.15 -29.41 15.40
N LYS A 410 -67.01 -29.56 14.08
CA LYS A 410 -68.12 -29.34 13.12
C LYS A 410 -69.19 -30.42 13.18
N ASP A 411 -68.79 -31.66 13.43
CA ASP A 411 -69.75 -32.77 13.60
C ASP A 411 -70.51 -32.63 14.93
N TYR A 412 -69.85 -32.14 15.98
CA TYR A 412 -70.49 -31.82 17.28
C TYR A 412 -71.48 -30.65 17.21
N LEU A 413 -71.30 -29.71 16.27
CA LEU A 413 -72.22 -28.60 16.05
C LEU A 413 -73.40 -28.96 15.12
N ARG A 414 -73.37 -30.12 14.46
CA ARG A 414 -74.45 -30.61 13.60
C ARG A 414 -75.36 -31.64 14.27
N ALA A 415 -74.86 -32.33 15.29
CA ALA A 415 -75.67 -33.16 16.20
C ALA A 415 -76.33 -32.26 17.26
#